data_AF-A0A3B8UB61-F1
#
_entry.id   AF-A0A3B8UB61-F1
#
_cell.length_a   1.000
_cell.length_b   1.000
_cell.length_c   1.000
_cell.angle_alpha   90.00
_cell.angle_beta   90.00
_cell.angle_gamma   90.00
#
_symmetry.space_group_name_H-M   'P 1'
#
loop_
_entity.id
_entity.type
_entity.pdbx_description
1 polymer ?
#
loop_
_entity_poly.entity_id
_entity_poly.type
_entity_poly.pdbx_seq_one_letter_code
_entity_poly.pdbx_strand_id
1 'polypeptide(L)'
;MKTVQLTLFLLLPICAFSLEENLDDLPGEHAEDLAELNIPSLLQQPQGFQDIQISSPSFVTGSLKKSWVAVGLSALLPGLGHVYLGDMQTAGGLIGSTGLGIGLHSAGKNEEFVRSTSALTIETTWLYGIYAAYRDTRISNGTKNYSYQMPTDSFLDLTSAPFRLQVLKKPEVWGGLLGSLALAVAVTYLAFPDEHIHPSFSLTRTLSPLTALPIGIGEEAFFRGFLQSQISEWSNPWGGIISSSLAFGAMHMPNAWDLPSKERRNYYKIIVPFITLSGLYDGWLTYKNHSLESSVAIHTWYDGILFTLGSLAGQAAIRGRSDMCIAFSF
;
A
#
# COMPACT_ATOMS: atom_id res chain seq x y z
N MET A 1 -19.74 30.28 8.49
CA MET A 1 -19.03 29.04 8.89
C MET A 1 -20.06 27.93 8.98
N LYS A 2 -20.10 27.02 7.99
CA LYS A 2 -21.02 25.88 8.02
C LYS A 2 -20.33 24.74 8.79
N THR A 3 -20.87 24.41 9.94
CA THR A 3 -20.48 23.26 10.76
C THR A 3 -20.88 21.98 10.00
N VAL A 4 -19.97 21.47 9.16
CA VAL A 4 -20.10 20.14 8.59
C VAL A 4 -19.66 19.19 9.68
N GLN A 5 -20.62 18.47 10.28
CA GLN A 5 -20.35 17.42 11.25
C GLN A 5 -19.36 16.43 10.62
N LEU A 6 -18.21 16.32 11.28
CA LEU A 6 -17.15 15.37 10.98
C LEU A 6 -17.68 13.98 11.36
N THR A 7 -18.38 13.34 10.43
CA THR A 7 -18.74 11.94 10.53
C THR A 7 -17.48 11.12 10.26
N LEU A 8 -16.58 11.09 11.25
CA LEU A 8 -15.40 10.24 11.34
C LEU A 8 -15.81 8.77 11.59
N PHE A 9 -16.80 8.29 10.84
CA PHE A 9 -17.46 6.98 11.00
C PHE A 9 -17.06 5.96 9.92
N LEU A 10 -16.09 6.29 9.06
CA LEU A 10 -15.66 5.42 7.95
C LEU A 10 -14.28 4.77 8.15
N LEU A 11 -13.67 4.89 9.34
CA LEU A 11 -12.37 4.24 9.65
C LEU A 11 -12.50 2.93 10.44
N LEU A 12 -13.71 2.42 10.67
CA LEU A 12 -13.97 1.20 11.43
C LEU A 12 -15.08 0.42 10.71
N PRO A 13 -14.88 -0.77 10.10
CA PRO A 13 -13.80 -1.75 10.31
C PRO A 13 -13.23 -2.35 9.01
N ILE A 14 -12.00 -2.02 8.61
CA ILE A 14 -11.28 -2.81 7.58
C ILE A 14 -10.34 -3.85 8.23
N CYS A 15 -9.94 -3.67 9.49
CA CYS A 15 -8.85 -4.45 10.10
C CYS A 15 -9.26 -5.48 11.17
N ALA A 16 -10.46 -6.07 11.12
CA ALA A 16 -10.87 -7.10 12.09
C ALA A 16 -11.26 -8.43 11.43
N PHE A 17 -10.27 -9.10 10.84
CA PHE A 17 -10.32 -10.56 10.60
C PHE A 17 -9.18 -11.21 11.39
N SER A 18 -9.47 -11.54 12.65
CA SER A 18 -8.65 -12.46 13.44
C SER A 18 -9.44 -13.74 13.59
N LEU A 19 -9.04 -14.78 12.87
CA LEU A 19 -9.53 -16.15 13.08
C LEU A 19 -8.43 -16.93 13.77
N GLU A 20 -8.71 -17.36 15.00
CA GLU A 20 -7.96 -18.39 15.70
C GLU A 20 -8.10 -19.71 14.92
N GLU A 21 -6.99 -20.30 14.49
CA GLU A 21 -6.98 -21.70 14.04
C GLU A 21 -5.87 -22.48 14.73
N ASN A 22 -6.29 -23.64 15.25
CA ASN A 22 -5.45 -24.67 15.84
C ASN A 22 -4.52 -25.26 14.78
N LEU A 23 -3.23 -25.29 15.10
CA LEU A 23 -2.20 -26.02 14.36
C LEU A 23 -2.07 -27.42 14.98
N ASP A 24 -2.78 -28.39 14.43
CA ASP A 24 -2.43 -29.80 14.52
C ASP A 24 -2.73 -30.45 13.15
N ASP A 25 -1.78 -31.28 12.70
CA ASP A 25 -1.79 -32.16 11.52
C ASP A 25 -1.46 -31.56 10.13
N LEU A 26 -0.21 -31.76 9.70
CA LEU A 26 0.18 -31.83 8.28
C LEU A 26 0.89 -33.17 8.01
N PRO A 27 0.40 -34.01 7.07
CA PRO A 27 1.13 -35.18 6.59
C PRO A 27 2.07 -34.83 5.43
N GLY A 28 3.13 -35.63 5.31
CA GLY A 28 4.31 -35.38 4.51
C GLY A 28 4.24 -35.68 3.00
N GLU A 29 5.23 -35.06 2.35
CA GLU A 29 5.95 -35.39 1.11
C GLU A 29 5.28 -36.22 0.01
N HIS A 30 5.10 -35.59 -1.15
CA HIS A 30 5.41 -36.19 -2.45
C HIS A 30 6.04 -35.13 -3.37
N ALA A 31 7.34 -35.28 -3.62
CA ALA A 31 8.08 -34.54 -4.62
C ALA A 31 8.66 -35.54 -5.61
N GLU A 32 8.05 -35.65 -6.79
CA GLU A 32 8.66 -36.19 -8.00
C GLU A 32 7.76 -35.80 -9.20
N ASP A 33 8.40 -35.58 -10.36
CA ASP A 33 7.85 -35.19 -11.67
C ASP A 33 7.57 -33.70 -11.97
N LEU A 34 8.66 -32.96 -12.22
CA LEU A 34 8.66 -31.82 -13.16
C LEU A 34 9.92 -31.88 -14.04
N ALA A 35 9.96 -32.85 -14.95
CA ALA A 35 10.90 -32.86 -16.06
C ALA A 35 10.18 -32.44 -17.36
N GLU A 36 10.83 -31.54 -18.11
CA GLU A 36 10.52 -31.15 -19.50
C GLU A 36 9.38 -30.15 -19.74
N LEU A 37 9.54 -28.93 -19.22
CA LEU A 37 8.91 -27.74 -19.81
C LEU A 37 9.89 -27.08 -20.79
N ASN A 38 9.62 -27.28 -22.07
CA ASN A 38 10.37 -26.73 -23.20
C ASN A 38 10.02 -25.24 -23.37
N ILE A 39 10.85 -24.33 -22.84
CA ILE A 39 10.60 -22.88 -22.90
C ILE A 39 11.07 -22.34 -24.26
N PRO A 40 10.18 -21.82 -25.11
CA PRO A 40 10.57 -21.17 -26.35
C PRO A 40 11.42 -19.92 -26.08
N SER A 41 12.45 -19.72 -26.90
CA SER A 41 13.36 -18.56 -26.90
C SER A 41 12.61 -17.22 -26.79
N LEU A 42 12.64 -16.61 -25.61
CA LEU A 42 12.09 -15.28 -25.27
C LEU A 42 12.90 -14.09 -25.84
N LEU A 43 13.81 -14.31 -26.79
CA LEU A 43 14.69 -13.28 -27.35
C LEU A 43 14.17 -12.66 -28.66
N GLN A 44 12.86 -12.61 -28.89
CA GLN A 44 12.32 -11.75 -29.94
C GLN A 44 12.29 -10.31 -29.42
N GLN A 45 12.98 -9.40 -30.13
CA GLN A 45 12.92 -7.97 -29.83
C GLN A 45 11.46 -7.50 -29.80
N PRO A 46 11.06 -6.70 -28.79
CA PRO A 46 9.71 -6.19 -28.72
C PRO A 46 9.42 -5.39 -29.99
N GLN A 47 8.45 -5.84 -30.79
CA GLN A 47 7.85 -4.97 -31.80
C GLN A 47 7.37 -3.73 -31.06
N GLY A 48 7.76 -2.55 -31.56
CA GLY A 48 7.55 -1.27 -30.89
C GLY A 48 6.15 -1.18 -30.31
N PHE A 49 6.07 -0.99 -28.99
CA PHE A 49 4.81 -0.71 -28.31
C PHE A 49 4.21 0.51 -29.03
N GLN A 50 3.18 0.27 -29.85
CA GLN A 50 2.29 1.35 -30.25
C GLN A 50 1.76 1.91 -28.95
N ASP A 51 1.93 3.21 -28.72
CA ASP A 51 1.41 3.91 -27.55
C ASP A 51 -0.05 3.52 -27.40
N ILE A 52 -0.35 2.67 -26.42
CA ILE A 52 -1.72 2.33 -26.06
C ILE A 52 -2.29 3.65 -25.55
N GLN A 53 -3.00 4.37 -26.42
CA GLN A 53 -3.77 5.54 -26.02
C GLN A 53 -4.91 5.04 -25.15
N ILE A 54 -4.67 5.00 -23.84
CA ILE A 54 -5.73 4.83 -22.86
C ILE A 54 -6.58 6.09 -22.97
N SER A 55 -7.77 5.95 -23.55
CA SER A 55 -8.73 7.04 -23.68
C SER A 55 -8.97 7.66 -22.32
N SER A 56 -8.81 8.98 -22.24
CA SER A 56 -9.16 9.72 -21.02
C SER A 56 -10.61 9.41 -20.64
N PRO A 57 -10.92 9.29 -19.33
CA PRO A 57 -12.26 8.96 -18.88
C PRO A 57 -13.30 9.91 -19.47
N SER A 58 -14.32 9.34 -20.12
CA SER A 58 -15.39 10.10 -20.75
C SER A 58 -16.42 10.54 -19.70
N PHE A 59 -16.25 11.74 -19.17
CA PHE A 59 -17.20 12.30 -18.20
C PHE A 59 -18.44 12.85 -18.91
N VAL A 60 -19.63 12.50 -18.41
CA VAL A 60 -20.87 13.15 -18.85
C VAL A 60 -20.84 14.61 -18.37
N THR A 61 -20.76 15.54 -19.31
CA THR A 61 -20.80 16.98 -19.02
C THR A 61 -22.15 17.33 -18.39
N GLY A 62 -22.15 17.58 -17.08
CA GLY A 62 -23.35 17.85 -16.29
C GLY A 62 -23.03 18.62 -15.00
N SER A 63 -24.03 18.75 -14.13
CA SER A 63 -23.91 19.43 -12.82
C SER A 63 -22.69 18.95 -12.02
N LEU A 64 -22.03 19.86 -11.29
CA LEU A 64 -20.91 19.57 -10.39
C LEU A 64 -21.21 18.36 -9.50
N LYS A 65 -20.32 17.36 -9.55
CA LYS A 65 -20.41 16.12 -8.78
C LYS A 65 -19.81 16.34 -7.40
N LYS A 66 -20.37 15.72 -6.36
CA LYS A 66 -19.85 15.87 -4.99
C LYS A 66 -18.79 14.81 -4.72
N SER A 67 -17.55 15.21 -4.46
CA SER A 67 -16.42 14.30 -4.19
C SER A 67 -16.69 13.35 -3.03
N TRP A 68 -17.32 13.81 -1.95
CA TRP A 68 -17.65 12.97 -0.79
C TRP A 68 -18.66 11.87 -1.11
N VAL A 69 -19.56 12.10 -2.08
CA VAL A 69 -20.50 11.06 -2.52
C VAL A 69 -19.73 9.99 -3.28
N ALA A 70 -18.85 10.38 -4.20
CA ALA A 70 -18.01 9.43 -4.94
C ALA A 70 -17.09 8.63 -3.99
N VAL A 71 -16.43 9.31 -3.04
CA VAL A 71 -15.58 8.67 -2.01
C VAL A 71 -16.39 7.72 -1.13
N GLY A 72 -17.54 8.16 -0.61
CA GLY A 72 -18.39 7.33 0.24
C GLY A 72 -18.89 6.08 -0.48
N LEU A 73 -19.24 6.21 -1.76
CA LEU A 73 -19.61 5.07 -2.59
C LEU A 73 -18.42 4.12 -2.81
N SER A 74 -17.23 4.62 -3.16
CA SER A 74 -16.03 3.78 -3.29
C SER A 74 -15.59 3.13 -1.99
N ALA A 75 -15.86 3.76 -0.85
CA ALA A 75 -15.61 3.18 0.47
C ALA A 75 -16.59 2.04 0.81
N LEU A 76 -17.77 1.97 0.18
CA LEU A 76 -18.71 0.84 0.33
C LEU A 76 -18.33 -0.33 -0.58
N LEU A 77 -17.93 -0.03 -1.80
CA LEU A 77 -17.41 -1.02 -2.76
C LEU A 77 -16.55 -0.29 -3.80
N PRO A 78 -15.30 -0.72 -4.03
CA PRO A 78 -14.42 -0.08 -5.01
C PRO A 78 -15.08 -0.05 -6.39
N GLY A 79 -15.12 1.13 -7.01
CA GLY A 79 -15.74 1.37 -8.31
C GLY A 79 -17.14 1.99 -8.28
N LEU A 80 -17.89 1.94 -7.17
CA LEU A 80 -19.20 2.61 -7.10
C LEU A 80 -19.10 4.14 -7.22
N GLY A 81 -17.99 4.75 -6.77
CA GLY A 81 -17.72 6.16 -7.02
C GLY A 81 -17.63 6.48 -8.52
N HIS A 82 -17.06 5.59 -9.32
CA HIS A 82 -16.94 5.72 -10.77
C HIS A 82 -18.26 5.49 -11.50
N VAL A 83 -19.11 4.58 -11.00
CA VAL A 83 -20.51 4.47 -11.46
C VAL A 83 -21.23 5.80 -11.33
N TYR A 84 -21.08 6.49 -10.19
CA TYR A 84 -21.66 7.83 -9.96
C TYR A 84 -21.12 8.91 -10.91
N LEU A 85 -19.86 8.78 -11.33
CA LEU A 85 -19.21 9.67 -12.31
C LEU A 85 -19.58 9.32 -13.77
N GLY A 86 -20.17 8.16 -14.02
CA GLY A 86 -20.47 7.67 -15.37
C GLY A 86 -19.28 6.98 -16.05
N ASP A 87 -18.20 6.72 -15.33
CA ASP A 87 -17.02 6.00 -15.82
C ASP A 87 -17.16 4.50 -15.55
N MET A 88 -17.91 3.83 -16.43
CA MET A 88 -18.21 2.40 -16.28
C MET A 88 -16.99 1.50 -16.51
N GLN A 89 -15.98 1.99 -17.26
CA GLN A 89 -14.76 1.22 -17.51
C GLN A 89 -13.93 1.10 -16.24
N THR A 90 -13.65 2.23 -15.57
CA THR A 90 -12.91 2.22 -14.29
C THR A 90 -13.72 1.53 -13.20
N ALA A 91 -15.05 1.75 -13.17
CA ALA A 91 -15.93 1.05 -12.23
C ALA A 91 -15.84 -0.47 -12.38
N GLY A 92 -15.96 -0.99 -13.62
CA GLY A 92 -15.87 -2.41 -13.90
C GLY A 92 -14.52 -3.00 -13.53
N GLY A 93 -13.41 -2.28 -13.78
CA GLY A 93 -12.07 -2.70 -13.40
C GLY A 93 -11.90 -2.86 -11.87
N LEU A 94 -12.34 -1.86 -11.10
CA LEU A 94 -12.24 -1.89 -9.63
C LEU A 94 -13.16 -2.93 -8.99
N ILE A 95 -14.41 -3.03 -9.44
CA ILE A 95 -15.36 -4.05 -8.96
C ILE A 95 -14.86 -5.45 -9.32
N GLY A 96 -14.40 -5.65 -10.56
CA GLY A 96 -13.87 -6.93 -11.03
C GLY A 96 -12.62 -7.37 -10.26
N SER A 97 -11.68 -6.45 -10.02
CA SER A 97 -10.48 -6.73 -9.22
C SER A 97 -10.83 -7.10 -7.77
N THR A 98 -11.76 -6.36 -7.14
CA THR A 98 -12.25 -6.67 -5.79
C THR A 98 -12.94 -8.04 -5.75
N GLY A 99 -13.82 -8.32 -6.72
CA GLY A 99 -14.52 -9.61 -6.81
C GLY A 99 -13.58 -10.79 -7.03
N LEU A 100 -12.55 -10.62 -7.88
CA LEU A 100 -11.49 -11.62 -8.07
C LEU A 100 -10.71 -11.84 -6.77
N GLY A 101 -10.34 -10.77 -6.06
CA GLY A 101 -9.68 -10.86 -4.76
C GLY A 101 -10.51 -11.66 -3.74
N ILE A 102 -11.81 -11.35 -3.60
CA ILE A 102 -12.72 -12.07 -2.70
C ILE A 102 -12.84 -13.55 -3.11
N GLY A 103 -12.95 -13.82 -4.42
CA GLY A 103 -13.03 -15.18 -4.95
C GLY A 103 -11.78 -15.99 -4.63
N LEU A 104 -10.59 -15.42 -4.86
CA LEU A 104 -9.31 -16.04 -4.54
C LEU A 104 -9.14 -16.25 -3.04
N HIS A 105 -9.51 -15.28 -2.22
CA HIS A 105 -9.47 -15.40 -0.76
C HIS A 105 -10.37 -16.54 -0.26
N SER A 106 -11.56 -16.66 -0.85
CA SER A 106 -12.54 -17.69 -0.48
C SER A 106 -12.17 -19.08 -0.99
N ALA A 107 -11.45 -19.18 -2.11
CA ALA A 107 -10.99 -20.44 -2.69
C ALA A 107 -9.69 -20.94 -2.04
N GLY A 108 -8.78 -20.04 -1.69
CA GLY A 108 -7.46 -20.34 -1.11
C GLY A 108 -7.48 -20.64 0.39
N LYS A 109 -8.54 -21.25 0.94
CA LYS A 109 -8.68 -21.49 2.39
C LYS A 109 -7.53 -22.27 3.01
N ASN A 110 -6.94 -23.17 2.23
CA ASN A 110 -5.85 -24.05 2.66
C ASN A 110 -4.46 -23.52 2.24
N GLU A 111 -4.39 -22.38 1.55
CA GLU A 111 -3.14 -21.81 1.04
C GLU A 111 -2.95 -20.40 1.62
N GLU A 112 -2.20 -20.32 2.72
CA GLU A 112 -1.96 -19.06 3.43
C GLU A 112 -1.44 -17.94 2.51
N PHE A 113 -0.56 -18.28 1.56
CA PHE A 113 -0.04 -17.35 0.56
C PHE A 113 -1.16 -16.72 -0.29
N VAL A 114 -2.09 -17.54 -0.79
CA VAL A 114 -3.22 -17.07 -1.61
C VAL A 114 -4.14 -16.22 -0.75
N ARG A 115 -4.45 -16.66 0.47
CA ARG A 115 -5.33 -15.96 1.41
C ARG A 115 -4.79 -14.58 1.79
N SER A 116 -3.50 -14.49 2.13
CA SER A 116 -2.84 -13.24 2.51
C SER A 116 -2.69 -12.27 1.32
N THR A 117 -2.21 -12.76 0.18
CA THR A 117 -2.05 -11.94 -1.04
C THR A 117 -3.40 -11.41 -1.55
N SER A 118 -4.45 -12.23 -1.50
CA SER A 118 -5.80 -11.80 -1.89
C SER A 118 -6.40 -10.77 -0.93
N ALA A 119 -6.20 -10.93 0.39
CA ALA A 119 -6.63 -9.95 1.38
C ALA A 119 -5.97 -8.57 1.14
N LEU A 120 -4.65 -8.56 0.94
CA LEU A 120 -3.91 -7.34 0.58
C LEU A 120 -4.38 -6.74 -0.74
N THR A 121 -4.65 -7.57 -1.75
CA THR A 121 -5.20 -7.10 -3.02
C THR A 121 -6.55 -6.41 -2.84
N ILE A 122 -7.45 -6.98 -2.04
CA ILE A 122 -8.75 -6.36 -1.72
C ILE A 122 -8.53 -5.01 -1.03
N GLU A 123 -7.70 -4.96 0.01
CA GLU A 123 -7.41 -3.76 0.79
C GLU A 123 -6.83 -2.64 -0.09
N THR A 124 -5.77 -2.93 -0.84
CA THR A 124 -5.09 -1.97 -1.72
C THR A 124 -5.99 -1.47 -2.84
N THR A 125 -6.85 -2.34 -3.39
CA THR A 125 -7.89 -1.94 -4.36
C THR A 125 -8.90 -0.99 -3.74
N TRP A 126 -9.25 -1.19 -2.47
CA TRP A 126 -10.14 -0.32 -1.72
C TRP A 126 -9.53 1.06 -1.49
N LEU A 127 -8.30 1.10 -0.99
CA LEU A 127 -7.55 2.32 -0.74
C LEU A 127 -7.36 3.14 -2.04
N TYR A 128 -6.92 2.48 -3.12
CA TYR A 128 -6.79 3.11 -4.43
C TYR A 128 -8.14 3.56 -5.00
N GLY A 129 -9.20 2.76 -4.85
CA GLY A 129 -10.55 3.09 -5.34
C GLY A 129 -11.15 4.35 -4.71
N ILE A 130 -10.87 4.59 -3.42
CA ILE A 130 -11.23 5.84 -2.73
C ILE A 130 -10.51 7.03 -3.35
N TYR A 131 -9.19 6.93 -3.52
CA TYR A 131 -8.39 7.98 -4.14
C TYR A 131 -8.82 8.27 -5.59
N ALA A 132 -8.98 7.24 -6.41
CA ALA A 132 -9.36 7.38 -7.80
C ALA A 132 -10.71 8.11 -7.93
N ALA A 133 -11.70 7.73 -7.12
CA ALA A 133 -13.01 8.42 -7.13
C ALA A 133 -12.90 9.89 -6.69
N TYR A 134 -12.06 10.19 -5.69
CA TYR A 134 -11.78 11.56 -5.27
C TYR A 134 -11.11 12.39 -6.38
N ARG A 135 -10.00 11.86 -6.94
CA ARG A 135 -9.24 12.46 -8.04
C ARG A 135 -10.12 12.75 -9.24
N ASP A 136 -10.86 11.76 -9.71
CA ASP A 136 -11.64 11.85 -10.95
C ASP A 136 -12.81 12.82 -10.78
N THR A 137 -13.44 12.86 -9.60
CA THR A 137 -14.46 13.88 -9.30
C THR A 137 -13.88 15.29 -9.33
N ARG A 138 -12.68 15.49 -8.78
CA ARG A 138 -12.02 16.80 -8.77
C ARG A 138 -11.61 17.24 -10.17
N ILE A 139 -11.09 16.32 -10.99
CA ILE A 139 -10.78 16.57 -12.39
C ILE A 139 -12.06 16.94 -13.15
N SER A 140 -13.15 16.17 -12.98
CA SER A 140 -14.42 16.43 -13.69
C SER A 140 -15.07 17.77 -13.32
N ASN A 141 -14.91 18.21 -12.07
CA ASN A 141 -15.43 19.49 -11.60
C ASN A 141 -14.55 20.69 -12.01
N GLY A 142 -13.35 20.44 -12.52
CA GLY A 142 -12.31 21.44 -12.72
C GLY A 142 -11.61 21.84 -11.42
N THR A 143 -10.34 22.17 -11.52
CA THR A 143 -9.47 22.50 -10.37
C THR A 143 -9.76 23.87 -9.74
N LYS A 144 -10.53 24.74 -10.41
CA LYS A 144 -10.76 26.14 -10.00
C LYS A 144 -11.46 26.33 -8.66
N ASN A 145 -12.20 25.33 -8.18
CA ASN A 145 -12.94 25.40 -6.91
C ASN A 145 -12.15 24.85 -5.72
N TYR A 146 -10.87 24.54 -5.93
CA TYR A 146 -10.01 23.91 -4.93
C TYR A 146 -8.80 24.79 -4.65
N SER A 147 -8.42 24.87 -3.39
CA SER A 147 -7.30 25.67 -2.91
C SER A 147 -5.98 24.90 -2.93
N TYR A 148 -6.03 23.58 -2.77
CA TYR A 148 -4.87 22.70 -2.76
C TYR A 148 -4.73 22.00 -4.11
N GLN A 149 -3.53 22.05 -4.69
CA GLN A 149 -3.19 21.29 -5.89
C GLN A 149 -2.89 19.83 -5.51
N MET A 150 -3.91 18.98 -5.63
CA MET A 150 -3.76 17.54 -5.37
C MET A 150 -2.97 16.83 -6.49
N PRO A 151 -2.34 15.69 -6.18
CA PRO A 151 -1.81 14.78 -7.20
C PRO A 151 -2.90 14.29 -8.15
N THR A 152 -2.56 14.07 -9.42
CA THR A 152 -3.48 13.60 -10.45
C THR A 152 -3.02 12.31 -11.13
N ASP A 153 -2.06 11.61 -10.53
CA ASP A 153 -1.46 10.41 -11.10
C ASP A 153 -2.51 9.30 -11.29
N SER A 154 -2.47 8.65 -12.46
CA SER A 154 -3.29 7.51 -12.82
C SER A 154 -2.76 6.20 -12.22
N PHE A 155 -3.55 5.12 -12.27
CA PHE A 155 -3.09 3.80 -11.83
C PHE A 155 -1.79 3.38 -12.53
N LEU A 156 -1.69 3.66 -13.84
CA LEU A 156 -0.53 3.29 -14.65
C LEU A 156 0.71 4.12 -14.28
N ASP A 157 0.53 5.40 -13.97
CA ASP A 157 1.61 6.26 -13.48
C ASP A 157 2.17 5.69 -12.18
N LEU A 158 1.29 5.35 -11.22
CA LEU A 158 1.72 4.79 -9.92
C LEU A 158 2.38 3.42 -10.07
N THR A 159 1.79 2.53 -10.88
CA THR A 159 2.32 1.17 -11.12
C THR A 159 3.72 1.19 -11.74
N SER A 160 3.97 2.14 -12.64
CA SER A 160 5.27 2.27 -13.30
C SER A 160 6.28 3.12 -12.51
N ALA A 161 5.84 3.92 -11.54
CA ALA A 161 6.67 4.87 -10.82
C ALA A 161 7.94 4.26 -10.20
N PRO A 162 7.90 3.09 -9.52
CA PRO A 162 9.09 2.49 -8.92
C PRO A 162 10.15 2.05 -9.94
N PHE A 163 9.78 1.94 -11.22
CA PHE A 163 10.66 1.46 -12.29
C PHE A 163 11.04 2.55 -13.29
N ARG A 164 10.43 3.73 -13.19
CA ARG A 164 10.69 4.84 -14.10
C ARG A 164 11.98 5.55 -13.71
N LEU A 165 12.91 5.62 -14.66
CA LEU A 165 14.20 6.27 -14.47
C LEU A 165 14.07 7.75 -14.10
N GLN A 166 13.04 8.47 -14.58
CA GLN A 166 12.80 9.87 -14.20
C GLN A 166 12.46 10.02 -12.71
N VAL A 167 11.76 9.04 -12.13
CA VAL A 167 11.42 9.02 -10.70
C VAL A 167 12.66 8.63 -9.90
N LEU A 168 13.33 7.54 -10.30
CA LEU A 168 14.52 7.02 -9.61
C LEU A 168 15.74 7.96 -9.67
N LYS A 169 15.83 8.87 -10.64
CA LYS A 169 16.92 9.87 -10.71
C LYS A 169 16.78 11.00 -9.67
N LYS A 170 15.62 11.15 -9.04
CA LYS A 170 15.41 12.19 -8.03
C LYS A 170 16.21 11.83 -6.77
N PRO A 171 17.11 12.69 -6.28
CA PRO A 171 17.93 12.39 -5.11
C PRO A 171 17.09 12.14 -3.86
N GLU A 172 15.90 12.72 -3.77
CA GLU A 172 14.98 12.53 -2.66
C GLU A 172 14.38 11.11 -2.63
N VAL A 173 14.30 10.40 -3.76
CA VAL A 173 13.83 9.01 -3.78
C VAL A 173 14.87 8.11 -3.10
N TRP A 174 16.15 8.22 -3.50
CA TRP A 174 17.23 7.44 -2.86
C TRP A 174 17.55 7.92 -1.45
N GLY A 175 17.51 9.24 -1.21
CA GLY A 175 17.70 9.82 0.11
C GLY A 175 16.62 9.36 1.09
N GLY A 176 15.36 9.29 0.64
CA GLY A 176 14.26 8.73 1.40
C GLY A 176 14.44 7.24 1.66
N LEU A 177 14.64 6.44 0.62
CA LEU A 177 14.79 4.99 0.73
C LEU A 177 15.97 4.58 1.62
N LEU A 178 17.19 5.08 1.32
CA LEU A 178 18.39 4.75 2.09
C LEU A 178 18.35 5.36 3.49
N GLY A 179 17.78 6.55 3.64
CA GLY A 179 17.59 7.22 4.92
C GLY A 179 16.66 6.43 5.84
N SER A 180 15.51 6.00 5.33
CA SER A 180 14.54 5.17 6.07
C SER A 180 15.14 3.83 6.46
N LEU A 181 15.83 3.13 5.53
CA LEU A 181 16.50 1.87 5.84
C LEU A 181 17.59 2.04 6.91
N ALA A 182 18.46 3.04 6.78
CA ALA A 182 19.52 3.30 7.75
C ALA A 182 18.96 3.67 9.12
N LEU A 183 17.91 4.49 9.17
CA LEU A 183 17.22 4.84 10.40
C LEU A 183 16.57 3.61 11.04
N ALA A 184 15.94 2.76 10.24
CA ALA A 184 15.32 1.53 10.72
C ALA A 184 16.37 0.59 11.36
N VAL A 185 17.52 0.38 10.69
CA VAL A 185 18.66 -0.36 11.27
C VAL A 185 19.14 0.28 12.57
N ALA A 186 19.35 1.59 12.60
CA ALA A 186 19.85 2.30 13.78
C ALA A 186 18.87 2.20 14.95
N VAL A 187 17.56 2.35 14.68
CA VAL A 187 16.50 2.22 15.67
C VAL A 187 16.46 0.80 16.23
N THR A 188 16.49 -0.22 15.37
CA THR A 188 16.54 -1.62 15.81
C THR A 188 17.77 -1.88 16.68
N TYR A 189 18.96 -1.42 16.24
CA TYR A 189 20.21 -1.62 16.97
C TYR A 189 20.22 -0.93 18.36
N LEU A 190 19.73 0.30 18.43
CA LEU A 190 19.81 1.12 19.66
C LEU A 190 18.67 0.83 20.63
N ALA A 191 17.47 0.52 20.14
CA ALA A 191 16.29 0.35 20.99
C ALA A 191 16.13 -1.08 21.52
N PHE A 192 16.82 -2.05 20.92
CA PHE A 192 16.74 -3.47 21.29
C PHE A 192 18.15 -4.08 21.53
N PRO A 193 18.97 -3.52 22.46
CA PRO A 193 20.37 -3.92 22.63
C PRO A 193 20.56 -5.32 23.23
N ASP A 194 19.62 -5.76 24.09
CA ASP A 194 19.68 -7.05 24.80
C ASP A 194 19.07 -8.20 23.98
N GLU A 195 18.40 -7.88 22.87
CA GLU A 195 18.00 -8.87 21.87
C GLU A 195 19.22 -9.15 20.99
N HIS A 196 20.21 -9.83 21.57
CA HIS A 196 21.29 -10.44 20.81
C HIS A 196 20.70 -11.46 19.83
N ILE A 197 20.32 -11.01 18.64
CA ILE A 197 20.15 -11.77 17.38
C ILE A 197 19.63 -13.20 17.61
N HIS A 198 18.58 -13.35 18.41
CA HIS A 198 17.67 -14.46 18.25
C HIS A 198 16.49 -13.83 17.56
N PRO A 199 16.44 -13.88 16.21
CA PRO A 199 15.21 -13.53 15.54
C PRO A 199 14.17 -14.52 16.02
N SER A 200 13.40 -14.14 17.03
CA SER A 200 12.00 -14.48 17.06
C SER A 200 11.34 -13.70 15.94
N PHE A 201 11.67 -14.08 14.70
CA PHE A 201 10.79 -13.88 13.58
C PHE A 201 9.56 -14.67 14.00
N SER A 202 8.53 -13.96 14.47
CA SER A 202 7.21 -14.57 14.52
C SER A 202 6.91 -14.87 13.06
N LEU A 203 7.17 -16.12 12.68
CA LEU A 203 7.12 -16.71 11.35
C LEU A 203 5.69 -16.70 10.78
N THR A 204 4.80 -15.92 11.40
CA THR A 204 3.38 -16.05 11.25
C THR A 204 2.89 -15.42 9.96
N ARG A 205 3.61 -14.47 9.33
CA ARG A 205 3.33 -14.01 7.95
C ARG A 205 4.58 -13.49 7.24
N THR A 206 5.22 -14.34 6.42
CA THR A 206 6.17 -13.82 5.41
C THR A 206 5.37 -13.25 4.25
N LEU A 207 5.35 -11.93 4.10
CA LEU A 207 4.75 -11.29 2.94
C LEU A 207 5.64 -11.49 1.72
N SER A 208 5.01 -11.74 0.57
CA SER A 208 5.72 -11.85 -0.69
C SER A 208 6.31 -10.50 -1.09
N PRO A 209 7.56 -10.41 -1.58
CA PRO A 209 8.08 -9.17 -2.15
C PRO A 209 7.21 -8.58 -3.26
N LEU A 210 6.41 -9.42 -3.94
CA LEU A 210 5.48 -8.99 -4.98
C LEU A 210 4.31 -8.15 -4.44
N THR A 211 3.98 -8.22 -3.15
CA THR A 211 2.90 -7.41 -2.56
C THR A 211 3.33 -5.99 -2.22
N ALA A 212 4.63 -5.68 -2.24
CA ALA A 212 5.14 -4.34 -1.93
C ALA A 212 4.65 -3.28 -2.93
N LEU A 213 4.48 -3.65 -4.21
CA LEU A 213 3.97 -2.73 -5.22
C LEU A 213 2.51 -2.33 -4.96
N PRO A 214 1.54 -3.27 -4.85
CA PRO A 214 0.17 -2.89 -4.57
C PRO A 214 -0.01 -2.19 -3.21
N ILE A 215 0.76 -2.56 -2.17
CA ILE A 215 0.76 -1.87 -0.87
C ILE A 215 1.16 -0.40 -1.05
N GLY A 216 2.33 -0.15 -1.64
CA GLY A 216 2.82 1.22 -1.88
C GLY A 216 1.84 2.05 -2.73
N ILE A 217 1.19 1.46 -3.74
CA ILE A 217 0.17 2.17 -4.53
C ILE A 217 -1.05 2.49 -3.68
N GLY A 218 -1.63 1.51 -3.00
CA GLY A 218 -2.87 1.65 -2.25
C GLY A 218 -2.73 2.65 -1.11
N GLU A 219 -1.70 2.49 -0.27
CA GLU A 219 -1.49 3.33 0.89
C GLU A 219 -1.15 4.77 0.51
N GLU A 220 -0.23 5.00 -0.43
CA GLU A 220 0.09 6.37 -0.86
C GLU A 220 -1.09 7.06 -1.55
N ALA A 221 -1.83 6.33 -2.38
CA ALA A 221 -3.05 6.84 -3.00
C ALA A 221 -4.05 7.31 -1.93
N PHE A 222 -4.31 6.50 -0.91
CA PHE A 222 -5.27 6.86 0.13
C PHE A 222 -4.75 7.99 1.03
N PHE A 223 -3.57 7.83 1.63
CA PHE A 223 -3.08 8.77 2.63
C PHE A 223 -2.60 10.09 2.04
N ARG A 224 -1.87 10.07 0.92
CA ARG A 224 -1.23 11.26 0.34
C ARG A 224 -2.08 11.81 -0.80
N GLY A 225 -2.69 10.93 -1.58
CA GLY A 225 -3.60 11.32 -2.66
C GLY A 225 -4.94 11.85 -2.16
N PHE A 226 -5.62 11.12 -1.27
CA PHE A 226 -6.95 11.50 -0.75
C PHE A 226 -6.90 12.25 0.58
N LEU A 227 -6.46 11.61 1.67
CA LEU A 227 -6.61 12.14 3.03
C LEU A 227 -5.84 13.45 3.23
N GLN A 228 -4.56 13.49 2.84
CA GLN A 228 -3.74 14.69 2.89
C GLN A 228 -4.33 15.82 2.05
N SER A 229 -4.73 15.54 0.81
CA SER A 229 -5.36 16.54 -0.07
C SER A 229 -6.62 17.10 0.55
N GLN A 230 -7.47 16.23 1.13
CA GLN A 230 -8.73 16.65 1.72
C GLN A 230 -8.56 17.51 2.95
N ILE A 231 -7.63 17.14 3.84
CA ILE A 231 -7.34 17.93 5.04
C ILE A 231 -6.65 19.25 4.64
N SER A 232 -5.82 19.25 3.58
CA SER A 232 -5.18 20.46 3.06
C SER A 232 -6.19 21.49 2.56
N GLU A 233 -7.30 21.05 1.93
CA GLU A 233 -8.39 21.96 1.53
C GLU A 233 -9.10 22.60 2.74
N TRP A 234 -9.17 21.90 3.88
CA TRP A 234 -9.82 22.40 5.09
C TRP A 234 -8.90 23.24 5.96
N SER A 235 -7.59 23.11 5.78
CA SER A 235 -6.58 23.73 6.62
C SER A 235 -5.53 24.42 5.77
N ASN A 236 -4.38 23.79 5.60
CA ASN A 236 -3.26 24.20 4.76
C ASN A 236 -2.41 22.95 4.45
N PRO A 237 -1.42 23.03 3.55
CA PRO A 237 -0.60 21.87 3.18
C PRO A 237 0.04 21.13 4.36
N TRP A 238 0.55 21.87 5.36
CA TRP A 238 1.18 21.27 6.53
C TRP A 238 0.18 20.58 7.44
N GLY A 239 -1.02 21.15 7.62
CA GLY A 239 -2.11 20.50 8.34
C GLY A 239 -2.51 19.17 7.70
N GLY A 240 -2.53 19.12 6.37
CA GLY A 240 -2.74 17.89 5.60
C GLY A 240 -1.64 16.86 5.82
N ILE A 241 -0.38 17.24 5.62
CA ILE A 241 0.79 16.36 5.77
C ILE A 241 0.86 15.76 7.19
N ILE A 242 0.75 16.61 8.22
CA ILE A 242 0.87 16.16 9.62
C ILE A 242 -0.27 15.20 9.97
N SER A 243 -1.51 15.56 9.62
CA SER A 243 -2.67 14.76 10.01
C SER A 243 -2.74 13.43 9.25
N SER A 244 -2.42 13.41 7.95
CA SER A 244 -2.39 12.16 7.18
C SER A 244 -1.29 11.21 7.69
N SER A 245 -0.13 11.74 8.09
CA SER A 245 0.99 10.94 8.59
C SER A 245 0.74 10.37 9.98
N LEU A 246 0.03 11.11 10.84
CA LEU A 246 -0.45 10.59 12.12
C LEU A 246 -1.47 9.47 11.91
N ALA A 247 -2.41 9.64 10.98
CA ALA A 247 -3.36 8.60 10.62
C ALA A 247 -2.67 7.37 10.03
N PHE A 248 -1.63 7.57 9.22
CA PHE A 248 -0.81 6.51 8.64
C PHE A 248 -0.15 5.64 9.70
N GLY A 249 0.56 6.25 10.65
CA GLY A 249 1.17 5.51 11.78
C GLY A 249 0.12 4.84 12.67
N ALA A 250 -1.02 5.48 12.90
CA ALA A 250 -2.11 4.89 13.69
C ALA A 250 -2.71 3.64 13.01
N MET A 251 -2.84 3.64 11.68
CA MET A 251 -3.33 2.49 10.92
C MET A 251 -2.43 1.25 11.03
N HIS A 252 -1.16 1.44 11.42
CA HIS A 252 -0.19 0.37 11.65
C HIS A 252 -0.18 -0.17 13.09
N MET A 253 -0.95 0.40 14.02
CA MET A 253 -1.04 -0.11 15.40
C MET A 253 -1.59 -1.54 15.53
N PRO A 254 -2.55 -2.00 14.70
CA PRO A 254 -3.04 -3.38 14.75
C PRO A 254 -1.97 -4.45 14.47
N ASN A 255 -0.88 -4.11 13.78
CA ASN A 255 0.22 -5.06 13.50
C ASN A 255 0.85 -5.61 14.79
N ALA A 256 0.75 -4.89 15.90
CA ALA A 256 1.27 -5.31 17.19
C ALA A 256 0.24 -6.01 18.10
N TRP A 257 -0.98 -6.28 17.60
CA TRP A 257 -2.08 -6.83 18.41
C TRP A 257 -1.73 -8.19 19.01
N ASP A 258 -1.02 -9.02 18.25
CA ASP A 258 -0.63 -10.37 18.65
C ASP A 258 0.73 -10.43 19.35
N LEU A 259 1.45 -9.31 19.45
CA LEU A 259 2.76 -9.25 20.10
C LEU A 259 2.64 -9.29 21.64
N PRO A 260 3.58 -9.94 22.35
CA PRO A 260 3.70 -9.85 23.81
C PRO A 260 3.73 -8.40 24.31
N SER A 261 3.28 -8.19 25.56
CA SER A 261 3.10 -6.83 26.11
C SER A 261 4.33 -5.93 26.04
N LYS A 262 5.54 -6.49 26.20
CA LYS A 262 6.81 -5.74 26.12
C LYS A 262 7.10 -5.31 24.68
N GLU A 263 7.05 -6.24 23.74
CA GLU A 263 7.27 -5.99 22.30
C GLU A 263 6.22 -5.04 21.73
N ARG A 264 4.95 -5.24 22.05
CA ARG A 264 3.86 -4.34 21.67
C ARG A 264 4.08 -2.90 22.15
N ARG A 265 4.54 -2.73 23.39
CA ARG A 265 4.88 -1.40 23.93
C ARG A 265 6.06 -0.78 23.18
N ASN A 266 7.07 -1.57 22.83
CA ASN A 266 8.21 -1.09 22.04
C ASN A 266 7.75 -0.69 20.63
N TYR A 267 6.92 -1.51 19.98
CA TYR A 267 6.32 -1.21 18.69
C TYR A 267 5.60 0.14 18.69
N TYR A 268 4.71 0.39 19.67
CA TYR A 268 4.01 1.68 19.76
C TYR A 268 4.91 2.86 20.08
N LYS A 269 5.99 2.66 20.86
CA LYS A 269 6.89 3.75 21.26
C LYS A 269 7.92 4.11 20.20
N ILE A 270 8.27 3.16 19.34
CA ILE A 270 9.44 3.26 18.46
C ILE A 270 9.02 3.13 17.00
N ILE A 271 8.33 2.04 16.66
CA ILE A 271 7.99 1.71 15.28
C ILE A 271 6.86 2.60 14.74
N VAL A 272 5.79 2.82 15.51
CA VAL A 272 4.71 3.72 15.07
C VAL A 272 5.20 5.15 14.82
N PRO A 273 6.01 5.78 15.70
CA PRO A 273 6.62 7.07 15.41
C PRO A 273 7.53 7.05 14.18
N PHE A 274 8.31 5.99 13.96
CA PHE A 274 9.11 5.83 12.75
C PHE A 274 8.23 5.80 11.49
N ILE A 275 7.16 5.00 11.48
CA ILE A 275 6.19 4.93 10.36
C ILE A 275 5.54 6.30 10.12
N THR A 276 5.17 7.03 11.18
CA THR A 276 4.66 8.40 11.08
C THR A 276 5.69 9.36 10.46
N LEU A 277 6.97 9.25 10.83
CA LEU A 277 8.03 10.09 10.28
C LEU A 277 8.27 9.79 8.78
N SER A 278 8.29 8.51 8.39
CA SER A 278 8.30 8.12 6.97
C SER A 278 7.11 8.73 6.25
N GLY A 279 5.94 8.68 6.86
CA GLY A 279 4.75 9.28 6.29
C GLY A 279 4.79 10.79 6.11
N LEU A 280 5.42 11.51 7.05
CA LEU A 280 5.65 12.96 6.94
C LEU A 280 6.57 13.28 5.76
N TYR A 281 7.61 12.47 5.57
CA TYR A 281 8.55 12.61 4.45
C TYR A 281 7.83 12.41 3.10
N ASP A 282 7.06 11.34 2.98
CA ASP A 282 6.29 11.03 1.76
C ASP A 282 5.17 12.04 1.50
N GLY A 283 4.56 12.57 2.56
CA GLY A 283 3.59 13.66 2.45
C GLY A 283 4.21 14.97 1.97
N TRP A 284 5.42 15.30 2.46
CA TRP A 284 6.19 16.44 1.97
C TRP A 284 6.60 16.27 0.50
N LEU A 285 7.07 15.07 0.11
CA LEU A 285 7.41 14.77 -1.28
C LEU A 285 6.21 14.92 -2.21
N THR A 286 5.05 14.43 -1.78
CA THR A 286 3.81 14.57 -2.55
C THR A 286 3.45 16.04 -2.74
N TYR A 287 3.55 16.85 -1.68
CA TYR A 287 3.27 18.28 -1.74
C TYR A 287 4.26 19.01 -2.66
N LYS A 288 5.56 18.70 -2.55
CA LYS A 288 6.62 19.30 -3.37
C LYS A 288 6.45 19.00 -4.86
N ASN A 289 6.12 17.74 -5.19
CA ASN A 289 6.11 17.25 -6.56
C ASN A 289 4.74 17.37 -7.23
N HIS A 290 3.67 17.62 -6.47
CA HIS A 290 2.28 17.51 -6.91
C HIS A 290 1.98 16.15 -7.58
N SER A 291 2.65 15.11 -7.11
CA SER A 291 2.62 13.76 -7.67
C SER A 291 2.96 12.75 -6.58
N LEU A 292 2.31 11.59 -6.62
CA LEU A 292 2.52 10.46 -5.72
C LEU A 292 3.68 9.55 -6.15
N GLU A 293 4.20 9.71 -7.37
CA GLU A 293 5.15 8.77 -7.97
C GLU A 293 6.39 8.52 -7.10
N SER A 294 6.96 9.59 -6.53
CA SER A 294 8.15 9.48 -5.69
C SER A 294 7.86 8.76 -4.38
N SER A 295 6.71 9.03 -3.75
CA SER A 295 6.29 8.35 -2.52
C SER A 295 5.98 6.89 -2.77
N VAL A 296 5.24 6.56 -3.84
CA VAL A 296 4.98 5.18 -4.25
C VAL A 296 6.29 4.43 -4.53
N ALA A 297 7.23 5.05 -5.24
CA ALA A 297 8.53 4.44 -5.49
C ALA A 297 9.30 4.12 -4.20
N ILE A 298 9.36 5.07 -3.26
CA ILE A 298 10.05 4.86 -1.99
C ILE A 298 9.38 3.75 -1.19
N HIS A 299 8.06 3.84 -1.03
CA HIS A 299 7.27 2.88 -0.26
C HIS A 299 7.41 1.46 -0.83
N THR A 300 7.19 1.29 -2.14
CA THR A 300 7.32 -0.01 -2.81
C THR A 300 8.73 -0.59 -2.67
N TRP A 301 9.78 0.20 -2.85
CA TRP A 301 11.15 -0.32 -2.72
C TRP A 301 11.53 -0.61 -1.27
N TYR A 302 11.07 0.20 -0.33
CA TYR A 302 11.28 -0.02 1.10
C TYR A 302 10.68 -1.38 1.49
N ASP A 303 9.38 -1.56 1.26
CA ASP A 303 8.68 -2.82 1.55
C ASP A 303 9.25 -4.00 0.77
N GLY A 304 9.56 -3.82 -0.51
CA GLY A 304 10.13 -4.87 -1.35
C GLY A 304 11.46 -5.39 -0.78
N ILE A 305 12.32 -4.50 -0.29
CA ILE A 305 13.56 -4.87 0.38
C ILE A 305 13.26 -5.60 1.69
N LEU A 306 12.36 -5.08 2.53
CA LEU A 306 12.04 -5.69 3.82
C LEU A 306 11.43 -7.09 3.66
N PHE A 307 10.45 -7.24 2.77
CA PHE A 307 9.80 -8.53 2.50
C PHE A 307 10.77 -9.53 1.90
N THR A 308 11.71 -9.08 1.05
CA THR A 308 12.77 -9.94 0.51
C THR A 308 13.70 -10.42 1.61
N LEU A 309 14.18 -9.51 2.46
CA LEU A 309 15.07 -9.86 3.55
C LEU A 309 14.38 -10.77 4.57
N GLY A 310 13.11 -10.50 4.90
CA GLY A 310 12.29 -11.36 5.75
C GLY A 310 12.08 -12.75 5.15
N SER A 311 11.80 -12.84 3.85
CA SER A 311 11.66 -14.12 3.14
C SER A 311 12.96 -14.93 3.15
N LEU A 312 14.10 -14.28 2.89
CA LEU A 312 15.41 -14.93 2.90
C LEU A 312 15.81 -15.39 4.31
N ALA A 313 15.57 -14.57 5.33
CA ALA A 313 15.83 -14.91 6.72
C ALA A 313 14.96 -16.09 7.19
N GLY A 314 13.67 -16.10 6.84
CA GLY A 314 12.77 -17.21 7.14
C GLY A 314 13.22 -18.53 6.51
N GLN A 315 13.63 -18.51 5.23
CA GLN A 315 14.17 -19.71 4.58
C GLN A 315 15.48 -20.20 5.20
N ALA A 316 16.38 -19.28 5.59
CA ALA A 316 17.62 -19.63 6.26
C ALA A 316 17.37 -20.30 7.62
N ALA A 317 16.41 -19.78 8.40
CA ALA A 317 15.99 -20.35 9.67
C ALA A 317 15.42 -21.77 9.51
N ILE A 318 14.52 -21.99 8.54
CA ILE A 318 13.93 -23.31 8.25
C ILE A 318 15.03 -24.35 7.90
N ARG A 319 16.10 -23.93 7.23
CA ARG A 319 17.23 -24.80 6.83
C ARG A 319 18.28 -24.99 7.93
N GLY A 320 18.00 -24.58 9.17
CA GLY A 320 18.94 -24.70 10.29
C GLY A 320 20.20 -23.83 10.15
N ARG A 321 20.14 -22.76 9.34
CA ARG A 321 21.23 -21.78 9.16
C ARG A 321 20.84 -20.45 9.82
N SER A 322 20.64 -20.48 11.13
CA SER A 322 20.28 -19.32 11.97
C SER A 322 21.36 -18.24 12.05
N ASP A 323 22.48 -18.40 11.36
CA ASP A 323 23.63 -17.51 11.43
C ASP A 323 23.50 -16.35 10.42
N MET A 324 22.61 -16.46 9.43
CA MET A 324 22.27 -15.39 8.48
C MET A 324 20.98 -14.70 8.93
N CYS A 325 21.06 -13.89 9.98
CA CYS A 325 19.90 -13.20 10.52
C CYS A 325 20.08 -11.69 10.44
N ILE A 326 19.55 -11.10 9.36
CA ILE A 326 19.26 -9.67 9.34
C ILE A 326 17.92 -9.52 10.03
N ALA A 327 17.96 -9.15 11.31
CA ALA A 327 16.76 -8.86 12.08
C ALA A 327 16.36 -7.42 11.80
N PHE A 328 15.11 -7.26 11.37
CA PHE A 328 14.44 -6.00 11.46
C PHE A 328 13.19 -6.19 12.30
N SER A 329 13.09 -5.43 13.38
CA SER A 329 11.91 -5.38 14.23
C SER A 329 10.92 -4.37 13.64
N PHE A 330 10.07 -4.80 12.72
CA PHE A 330 8.87 -4.07 12.30
C PHE A 330 7.73 -5.04 12.04
#